data_AF-A0A7R9WXR8-F1
#
_entry.id   AF-A0A7R9WXR8-F1
#
_cell.length_a   1.000
_cell.length_b   1.000
_cell.length_c   1.000
_cell.angle_alpha   90.00
_cell.angle_beta   90.00
_cell.angle_gamma   90.00
#
_symmetry.space_group_name_H-M   'P 1'
#
loop_
_entity.id
_entity.type
_entity.pdbx_description
1 polymer ?
#
loop_
_entity_poly.entity_id
_entity_poly.type
_entity_poly.pdbx_seq_one_letter_code
_entity_poly.pdbx_strand_id
1 'polypeptide(L)'
;GSRLVAYTSICGCGPNAAVLHYGHAGEPNSRQLAEHDNCLFDMGAEYMCYASDITCSFPANGKFTDKYRPIYQAVLDAQIAVYNMVRPGTSWVDCHKAAEAEILKALQVVGIVKVPAGTSIMQLVEQRLGAVFMPHGMGHFIGIDCHDVGGYLPGHQERIMQPGLRSLRTARILQKNMGLTVEP
;
A
#
# COMPACT_ATOMS: atom_id res chain seq x y z
N GLY A 1 24.49 13.61 -6.81
CA GLY A 1 23.62 12.45 -6.53
C GLY A 1 23.05 12.55 -5.13
N SER A 2 22.14 11.65 -4.78
CA SER A 2 21.49 11.59 -3.45
C SER A 2 22.46 11.07 -2.39
N ARG A 3 22.71 11.87 -1.35
CA ARG A 3 23.61 11.49 -0.23
C ARG A 3 22.88 10.78 0.91
N LEU A 4 21.56 10.95 0.97
CA LEU A 4 20.69 10.46 2.03
C LEU A 4 19.59 9.59 1.43
N VAL A 5 19.07 8.68 2.26
CA VAL A 5 17.81 7.97 2.02
C VAL A 5 16.68 8.75 2.69
N ALA A 6 15.49 8.72 2.11
CA ALA A 6 14.33 9.41 2.69
C ALA A 6 13.81 8.71 3.96
N TYR A 7 14.09 7.42 4.11
CA TYR A 7 13.76 6.57 5.25
C TYR A 7 14.67 5.33 5.26
N THR A 8 14.71 4.61 6.38
CA THR A 8 15.45 3.34 6.48
C THR A 8 14.89 2.34 5.47
N SER A 9 15.73 1.83 4.57
CA SER A 9 15.34 0.85 3.56
C SER A 9 14.73 -0.41 4.17
N ILE A 10 13.59 -0.81 3.63
CA ILE A 10 12.85 -2.01 4.02
C ILE A 10 13.15 -3.08 2.96
N CYS A 11 14.02 -4.04 3.29
CA CYS A 11 14.43 -5.10 2.37
C CYS A 11 13.83 -6.44 2.81
N GLY A 12 12.49 -6.54 2.78
CA GLY A 12 11.77 -7.71 3.24
C GLY A 12 11.86 -8.88 2.25
N CYS A 13 12.18 -10.08 2.74
CA CYS A 13 12.15 -11.32 1.96
C CYS A 13 11.46 -12.46 2.72
N GLY A 14 10.75 -13.30 1.97
CA GLY A 14 9.95 -14.38 2.56
C GLY A 14 8.89 -13.81 3.52
N PRO A 15 8.73 -14.36 4.73
CA PRO A 15 7.78 -13.84 5.73
C PRO A 15 8.00 -12.38 6.12
N ASN A 16 9.23 -11.86 6.00
CA ASN A 16 9.55 -10.48 6.39
C ASN A 16 8.92 -9.45 5.44
N ALA A 17 8.51 -9.87 4.23
CA ALA A 17 7.75 -9.02 3.32
C ALA A 17 6.33 -8.66 3.86
N ALA A 18 5.85 -9.36 4.90
CA ALA A 18 4.58 -9.03 5.58
C ALA A 18 4.76 -8.04 6.76
N VAL A 19 6.00 -7.67 7.10
CA VAL A 19 6.31 -6.71 8.16
C VAL A 19 6.51 -5.33 7.53
N LEU A 20 5.48 -4.49 7.63
CA LEU A 20 5.37 -3.25 6.84
C LEU A 20 6.58 -2.31 6.95
N HIS A 21 7.11 -2.09 8.15
CA HIS A 21 8.31 -1.28 8.37
C HIS A 21 9.48 -2.14 8.89
N TYR A 22 9.78 -3.23 8.19
CA TYR A 22 10.97 -4.05 8.42
C TYR A 22 12.28 -3.25 8.18
N GLY A 23 13.44 -3.77 8.59
CA GLY A 23 14.74 -3.13 8.31
C GLY A 23 15.23 -2.13 9.37
N HIS A 24 14.40 -1.81 10.37
CA HIS A 24 14.84 -1.04 11.54
C HIS A 24 15.86 -1.82 12.40
N ALA A 25 16.48 -1.16 13.38
CA ALA A 25 17.56 -1.75 14.19
C ALA A 25 17.20 -3.06 14.94
N GLY A 26 15.91 -3.31 15.21
CA GLY A 26 15.45 -4.56 15.84
C GLY A 26 15.29 -5.72 14.86
N GLU A 27 15.17 -5.41 13.57
CA GLU A 27 14.98 -6.36 12.47
C GLU A 27 15.79 -5.90 11.24
N PRO A 28 17.13 -5.87 11.33
CA PRO A 28 18.00 -4.99 10.53
C PRO A 28 18.35 -5.56 9.13
N ASN A 29 17.35 -6.04 8.37
CA ASN A 29 17.54 -6.60 7.03
C ASN A 29 18.55 -7.77 6.98
N SER A 30 18.60 -8.60 8.03
CA SER A 30 19.63 -9.65 8.19
C SER A 30 19.23 -11.04 7.70
N ARG A 31 17.98 -11.23 7.25
CA ARG A 31 17.51 -12.54 6.75
C ARG A 31 18.18 -12.89 5.42
N GLN A 32 18.77 -14.08 5.34
CA GLN A 32 19.30 -14.61 4.09
C GLN A 32 18.15 -14.92 3.12
N LEU A 33 18.33 -14.52 1.86
CA LEU A 33 17.38 -14.78 0.78
C LEU A 33 17.37 -16.28 0.42
N ALA A 34 16.19 -16.89 0.36
CA ALA A 34 15.98 -18.24 -0.13
C ALA A 34 15.46 -18.24 -1.58
N GLU A 35 15.71 -19.34 -2.31
CA GLU A 35 15.44 -19.44 -3.76
C GLU A 35 13.98 -19.12 -4.15
N HIS A 36 13.02 -19.48 -3.31
CA HIS A 36 11.58 -19.34 -3.60
C HIS A 36 10.90 -18.26 -2.78
N ASP A 37 11.69 -17.37 -2.15
CA ASP A 37 11.13 -16.20 -1.49
C ASP A 37 10.54 -15.22 -2.50
N ASN A 38 9.54 -14.47 -2.06
CA ASN A 38 9.28 -13.16 -2.65
C ASN A 38 9.99 -12.09 -1.84
N CYS A 39 10.40 -11.06 -2.54
CA CYS A 39 10.94 -9.83 -1.99
C CYS A 39 9.88 -8.74 -2.07
N LEU A 40 9.85 -7.89 -1.04
CA LEU A 40 9.20 -6.59 -1.04
C LEU A 40 10.26 -5.60 -0.58
N PHE A 41 10.76 -4.81 -1.53
CA PHE A 41 11.80 -3.83 -1.28
C PHE A 41 11.18 -2.44 -1.40
N ASP A 42 11.07 -1.77 -0.27
CA ASP A 42 10.55 -0.43 -0.13
C ASP A 42 11.73 0.50 0.24
N MET A 43 12.13 1.31 -0.74
CA MET A 43 13.36 2.10 -0.69
C MET A 43 13.23 3.42 -1.41
N GLY A 44 13.64 4.49 -0.73
CA GLY A 44 13.55 5.86 -1.22
C GLY A 44 14.84 6.64 -1.01
N ALA A 45 15.26 7.38 -2.03
CA ALA A 45 16.33 8.34 -1.93
C ALA A 45 15.80 9.74 -1.57
N GLU A 46 16.67 10.58 -1.01
CA GLU A 46 16.42 12.00 -0.83
C GLU A 46 17.41 12.82 -1.68
N TYR A 47 16.91 13.77 -2.46
CA TYR A 47 17.75 14.69 -3.23
C TYR A 47 17.33 16.14 -2.99
N MET A 48 18.27 16.97 -2.52
CA MET A 48 17.99 18.34 -2.09
C MET A 48 16.79 18.44 -1.13
N CYS A 49 16.69 17.48 -0.20
CA CYS A 49 15.60 17.36 0.75
C CYS A 49 14.21 17.09 0.15
N TYR A 50 14.12 16.62 -1.10
CA TYR A 50 12.89 16.05 -1.64
C TYR A 50 12.96 14.53 -1.55
N ALA A 51 11.95 13.95 -0.91
CA ALA A 51 11.83 12.52 -0.73
C ALA A 51 11.34 11.83 -2.00
N SER A 52 11.78 10.59 -2.18
CA SER A 52 11.15 9.59 -3.04
C SER A 52 10.77 8.39 -2.19
N ASP A 53 9.75 7.65 -2.61
CA ASP A 53 9.22 6.48 -1.91
C ASP A 53 8.69 5.51 -2.96
N ILE A 54 9.31 4.34 -3.05
CA ILE A 54 9.02 3.34 -4.08
C ILE A 54 9.16 1.94 -3.49
N THR A 55 8.10 1.16 -3.67
CA THR A 55 8.06 -0.26 -3.33
C THR A 55 8.04 -1.14 -4.56
N CYS A 56 8.94 -2.12 -4.61
CA CYS A 56 9.02 -3.14 -5.65
C CYS A 56 8.83 -4.54 -5.03
N SER A 57 7.84 -5.27 -5.52
CA SER A 57 7.60 -6.67 -5.16
C SER A 57 7.98 -7.61 -6.29
N PHE A 58 8.79 -8.63 -6.03
CA PHE A 58 9.32 -9.53 -7.07
C PHE A 58 9.80 -10.87 -6.49
N PRO A 59 9.81 -11.96 -7.29
CA PRO A 59 10.36 -13.24 -6.86
C PRO A 59 11.88 -13.20 -6.81
N ALA A 60 12.49 -13.77 -5.76
CA ALA A 60 13.93 -13.80 -5.55
C ALA A 60 14.71 -14.41 -6.73
N ASN A 61 14.16 -15.46 -7.35
CA ASN A 61 14.75 -16.17 -8.49
C ASN A 61 14.27 -15.64 -9.86
N GLY A 62 13.54 -14.52 -9.91
CA GLY A 62 13.03 -13.92 -11.15
C GLY A 62 11.84 -14.64 -11.78
N LYS A 63 11.26 -15.68 -11.14
CA LYS A 63 10.11 -16.42 -11.66
C LYS A 63 8.97 -16.48 -10.65
N PHE A 64 7.82 -15.87 -11.00
CA PHE A 64 6.63 -15.95 -10.16
C PHE A 64 6.08 -17.38 -10.12
N THR A 65 5.83 -17.88 -8.92
CA THR A 65 5.11 -19.14 -8.70
C THR A 65 3.62 -18.96 -8.95
N ASP A 66 2.90 -20.06 -9.18
CA ASP A 66 1.43 -20.02 -9.36
C ASP A 66 0.68 -19.59 -8.10
N LYS A 67 1.33 -19.69 -6.92
CA LYS A 67 0.76 -19.19 -5.66
C LYS A 67 0.92 -17.67 -5.52
N TYR A 68 2.02 -17.11 -6.01
CA TYR A 68 2.33 -15.69 -5.81
C TYR A 68 1.87 -14.81 -6.96
N ARG A 69 1.86 -15.32 -8.19
CA ARG A 69 1.41 -14.55 -9.37
C ARG A 69 0.01 -13.95 -9.18
N PRO A 70 -1.00 -14.68 -8.66
CA PRO A 70 -2.32 -14.09 -8.45
C PRO A 70 -2.34 -12.99 -7.38
N ILE A 71 -1.50 -13.10 -6.35
CA ILE A 71 -1.40 -12.10 -5.27
C ILE A 71 -0.74 -10.83 -5.79
N TYR A 72 0.36 -10.98 -6.54
CA TYR A 72 0.99 -9.84 -7.21
C TYR A 72 0.02 -9.13 -8.16
N GLN A 73 -0.72 -9.90 -8.97
CA GLN A 73 -1.70 -9.35 -9.90
C GLN A 73 -2.84 -8.62 -9.15
N ALA A 74 -3.29 -9.13 -8.01
CA ALA A 74 -4.30 -8.47 -7.18
C ALA A 74 -3.88 -7.05 -6.76
N VAL A 75 -2.63 -6.89 -6.31
CA VAL A 75 -2.08 -5.61 -5.89
C VAL A 75 -1.87 -4.69 -7.09
N LEU A 76 -1.39 -5.23 -8.22
CA LEU A 76 -1.25 -4.47 -9.46
C LEU A 76 -2.59 -3.93 -9.97
N ASP A 77 -3.64 -4.77 -9.95
CA ASP A 77 -4.99 -4.37 -10.37
C ASP A 77 -5.57 -3.31 -9.42
N ALA A 78 -5.34 -3.45 -8.11
CA ALA A 78 -5.71 -2.43 -7.12
C ALA A 78 -5.00 -1.09 -7.36
N GLN A 79 -3.69 -1.11 -7.68
CA GLN A 79 -2.92 0.10 -7.98
C GLN A 79 -3.45 0.79 -9.25
N ILE A 80 -3.70 0.01 -10.31
CA ILE A 80 -4.27 0.52 -11.57
C ILE A 80 -5.66 1.10 -11.34
N ALA A 81 -6.52 0.45 -10.53
CA ALA A 81 -7.84 0.96 -10.20
C ALA A 81 -7.76 2.35 -9.52
N VAL A 82 -6.83 2.52 -8.58
CA VAL A 82 -6.61 3.81 -7.92
C VAL A 82 -6.06 4.86 -8.89
N TYR A 83 -5.07 4.52 -9.73
CA TYR A 83 -4.56 5.46 -10.74
C TYR A 83 -5.66 5.98 -11.68
N ASN A 84 -6.62 5.12 -12.07
CA ASN A 84 -7.75 5.53 -12.89
C ASN A 84 -8.75 6.44 -12.16
N MET A 85 -8.73 6.45 -10.83
CA MET A 85 -9.56 7.32 -9.99
C MET A 85 -8.89 8.65 -9.65
N VAL A 86 -7.55 8.72 -9.61
CA VAL A 86 -6.81 9.89 -9.13
C VAL A 86 -6.99 11.08 -10.09
N ARG A 87 -7.75 12.07 -9.60
CA ARG A 87 -7.94 13.38 -10.23
C ARG A 87 -8.45 14.38 -9.18
N PRO A 88 -8.38 15.70 -9.44
CA PRO A 88 -9.00 16.68 -8.56
C PRO A 88 -10.48 16.37 -8.31
N GLY A 89 -10.92 16.45 -7.05
CA GLY A 89 -12.29 16.12 -6.62
C GLY A 89 -12.48 14.67 -6.15
N THR A 90 -11.51 13.78 -6.35
CA THR A 90 -11.61 12.39 -5.88
C THR A 90 -11.40 12.30 -4.36
N SER A 91 -12.20 11.46 -3.68
CA SER A 91 -12.01 11.12 -2.26
C SER A 91 -10.89 10.10 -2.08
N TRP A 92 -9.89 10.41 -1.25
CA TRP A 92 -8.81 9.45 -0.95
C TRP A 92 -9.30 8.22 -0.18
N VAL A 93 -10.35 8.39 0.61
CA VAL A 93 -11.02 7.29 1.32
C VAL A 93 -11.66 6.32 0.31
N ASP A 94 -12.25 6.85 -0.77
CA ASP A 94 -12.86 6.01 -1.81
C ASP A 94 -11.79 5.27 -2.62
N CYS A 95 -10.63 5.90 -2.86
CA CYS A 95 -9.47 5.20 -3.45
C CYS A 95 -9.03 4.00 -2.59
N HIS A 96 -8.93 4.17 -1.28
CA HIS A 96 -8.58 3.08 -0.35
C HIS A 96 -9.60 1.93 -0.45
N LYS A 97 -10.90 2.24 -0.41
CA LYS A 97 -11.97 1.24 -0.53
C LYS A 97 -11.98 0.54 -1.89
N ALA A 98 -11.63 1.25 -2.97
CA ALA A 98 -11.52 0.67 -4.31
C ALA A 98 -10.38 -0.34 -4.40
N ALA A 99 -9.21 -0.01 -3.84
CA ALA A 99 -8.09 -0.96 -3.75
C ALA A 99 -8.46 -2.20 -2.93
N GLU A 100 -9.09 -2.03 -1.77
CA GLU A 100 -9.58 -3.16 -0.97
C GLU A 100 -10.58 -4.03 -1.77
N ALA A 101 -11.43 -3.43 -2.59
CA ALA A 101 -12.37 -4.16 -3.42
C ALA A 101 -11.66 -5.04 -4.46
N GLU A 102 -10.64 -4.52 -5.16
CA GLU A 102 -9.86 -5.31 -6.12
C GLU A 102 -9.08 -6.45 -5.45
N ILE A 103 -8.48 -6.17 -4.29
CA ILE A 103 -7.79 -7.20 -3.49
C ILE A 103 -8.78 -8.31 -3.09
N LEU A 104 -9.96 -7.96 -2.55
CA LEU A 104 -10.96 -8.95 -2.15
C LEU A 104 -11.53 -9.75 -3.33
N LYS A 105 -11.72 -9.14 -4.50
CA LYS A 105 -12.13 -9.86 -5.74
C LYS A 105 -11.09 -10.90 -6.12
N ALA A 106 -9.82 -10.53 -6.16
CA ALA A 106 -8.76 -11.46 -6.51
C ALA A 106 -8.62 -12.59 -5.47
N LEU A 107 -8.70 -12.25 -4.19
CA LEU A 107 -8.69 -13.23 -3.09
C LEU A 107 -9.90 -14.17 -3.11
N GLN A 108 -11.04 -13.74 -3.64
CA GLN A 108 -12.18 -14.61 -3.91
C GLN A 108 -11.87 -15.61 -5.02
N VAL A 109 -11.28 -15.16 -6.13
CA VAL A 109 -10.93 -16.00 -7.29
C VAL A 109 -9.95 -17.11 -6.89
N VAL A 110 -8.95 -16.82 -6.06
CA VAL A 110 -8.00 -17.83 -5.56
C VAL A 110 -8.54 -18.64 -4.37
N GLY A 111 -9.75 -18.35 -3.91
CA GLY A 111 -10.47 -19.11 -2.89
C GLY A 111 -10.09 -18.83 -1.44
N ILE A 112 -9.30 -17.78 -1.17
CA ILE A 112 -8.92 -17.33 0.19
C ILE A 112 -10.10 -16.62 0.86
N VAL A 113 -10.80 -15.75 0.12
CA VAL A 113 -12.02 -15.09 0.59
C VAL A 113 -13.23 -15.85 0.06
N LYS A 114 -14.22 -16.09 0.92
CA LYS A 114 -15.52 -16.64 0.52
C LYS A 114 -16.55 -15.52 0.56
N VAL A 115 -17.25 -15.34 -0.56
CA VAL A 115 -18.34 -14.35 -0.68
C VAL A 115 -19.66 -15.13 -0.66
N PRO A 116 -20.47 -15.03 0.41
CA PRO A 116 -21.76 -15.70 0.49
C PRO A 116 -22.70 -15.29 -0.65
N ALA A 117 -23.63 -16.17 -1.02
CA ALA A 117 -24.65 -15.84 -2.00
C ALA A 117 -25.48 -14.63 -1.54
N GLY A 118 -25.70 -13.67 -2.45
CA GLY A 118 -26.38 -12.40 -2.15
C GLY A 118 -25.49 -11.32 -1.53
N THR A 119 -24.20 -11.60 -1.28
CA THR A 119 -23.23 -10.61 -0.80
C THR A 119 -22.37 -10.09 -1.95
N SER A 120 -22.19 -8.78 -2.01
CA SER A 120 -21.26 -8.10 -2.92
C SER A 120 -19.89 -7.88 -2.27
N ILE A 121 -18.85 -7.72 -3.08
CA ILE A 121 -17.51 -7.35 -2.59
C ILE A 121 -17.54 -6.05 -1.77
N MET A 122 -18.32 -5.05 -2.23
CA MET A 122 -18.42 -3.79 -1.50
C MET A 122 -19.03 -3.95 -0.10
N GLN A 123 -19.96 -4.89 0.10
CA GLN A 123 -20.44 -5.19 1.44
C GLN A 123 -19.33 -5.73 2.34
N LEU A 124 -18.38 -6.53 1.81
CA LEU A 124 -17.22 -6.99 2.56
C LEU A 124 -16.23 -5.84 2.87
N VAL A 125 -16.06 -4.89 1.94
CA VAL A 125 -15.28 -3.66 2.15
C VAL A 125 -15.88 -2.80 3.25
N GLU A 126 -17.20 -2.62 3.27
CA GLU A 126 -17.90 -1.87 4.33
C GLU A 126 -17.85 -2.60 5.69
N GLN A 127 -17.81 -3.94 5.68
CA GLN A 127 -17.52 -4.76 6.87
C GLN A 127 -16.03 -4.75 7.27
N ARG A 128 -15.19 -3.99 6.54
CA ARG A 128 -13.75 -3.82 6.80
C ARG A 128 -12.93 -5.12 6.70
N LEU A 129 -13.38 -6.09 5.90
CA LEU A 129 -12.60 -7.30 5.62
C LEU A 129 -11.29 -6.97 4.87
N GLY A 130 -11.30 -5.94 4.02
CA GLY A 130 -10.12 -5.47 3.29
C GLY A 130 -8.94 -5.13 4.22
N ALA A 131 -9.22 -4.56 5.39
CA ALA A 131 -8.22 -4.17 6.38
C ALA A 131 -7.46 -5.35 7.01
N VAL A 132 -7.93 -6.59 6.84
CA VAL A 132 -7.20 -7.80 7.23
C VAL A 132 -6.01 -8.05 6.29
N PHE A 133 -6.17 -7.71 5.01
CA PHE A 133 -5.18 -7.94 3.96
C PHE A 133 -4.36 -6.68 3.63
N MET A 134 -4.92 -5.49 3.86
CA MET A 134 -4.27 -4.19 3.69
C MET A 134 -4.49 -3.33 4.95
N PRO A 135 -3.70 -3.53 6.02
CA PRO A 135 -3.93 -2.89 7.31
C PRO A 135 -3.42 -1.44 7.40
N HIS A 136 -2.59 -1.01 6.44
CA HIS A 136 -2.08 0.36 6.31
C HIS A 136 -3.01 1.23 5.45
N GLY A 137 -2.70 2.53 5.37
CA GLY A 137 -3.38 3.44 4.46
C GLY A 137 -3.01 3.16 3.00
N MET A 138 -3.86 3.59 2.07
CA MET A 138 -3.65 3.49 0.62
C MET A 138 -2.41 4.24 0.10
N GLY A 139 -1.92 5.17 0.91
CA GLY A 139 -0.82 6.05 0.61
C GLY A 139 -0.97 7.37 1.35
N HIS A 140 -0.06 8.28 1.05
CA HIS A 140 0.12 9.52 1.79
C HIS A 140 0.65 10.63 0.90
N PHE A 141 0.64 11.86 1.43
CA PHE A 141 1.36 12.95 0.78
C PHE A 141 2.86 12.72 0.85
N ILE A 142 3.56 13.11 -0.21
CA ILE A 142 5.01 13.05 -0.33
C ILE A 142 5.53 14.38 -0.85
N GLY A 143 6.64 14.84 -0.27
CA GLY A 143 7.23 16.13 -0.59
C GLY A 143 8.64 16.24 -0.03
N ILE A 144 8.85 17.18 0.90
CA ILE A 144 10.13 17.29 1.61
C ILE A 144 10.30 16.09 2.55
N ASP A 145 9.26 15.81 3.34
CA ASP A 145 9.19 14.60 4.14
C ASP A 145 8.60 13.45 3.31
N CYS A 146 9.03 12.22 3.60
CA CYS A 146 8.45 11.02 3.00
C CYS A 146 6.94 10.94 3.33
N HIS A 147 6.60 11.02 4.62
CA HIS A 147 5.24 11.27 5.08
C HIS A 147 5.00 12.77 5.24
N ASP A 148 4.62 13.43 4.15
CA ASP A 148 4.51 14.89 4.11
C ASP A 148 3.33 15.44 4.92
N VAL A 149 3.43 16.72 5.26
CA VAL A 149 2.51 17.43 6.16
C VAL A 149 1.12 17.67 5.52
N GLY A 150 0.15 18.10 6.35
CA GLY A 150 -1.12 18.62 5.85
C GLY A 150 -2.16 17.56 5.40
N GLY A 151 -1.95 16.29 5.76
CA GLY A 151 -2.92 15.22 5.52
C GLY A 151 -4.23 15.36 6.30
N TYR A 152 -4.18 15.96 7.50
CA TYR A 152 -5.35 16.29 8.31
C TYR A 152 -5.25 17.73 8.78
N LEU A 153 -6.14 18.58 8.27
CA LEU A 153 -6.20 20.01 8.55
C LEU A 153 -7.60 20.38 9.05
N PRO A 154 -7.75 21.42 9.89
CA PRO A 154 -9.05 21.94 10.26
C PRO A 154 -9.91 22.28 9.03
N GLY A 155 -11.20 21.95 9.08
CA GLY A 155 -12.14 22.17 7.97
C GLY A 155 -12.05 21.12 6.83
N HIS A 156 -11.17 20.14 6.95
CA HIS A 156 -11.17 18.94 6.11
C HIS A 156 -11.74 17.74 6.86
N GLN A 157 -11.97 16.65 6.13
CA GLN A 157 -12.46 15.39 6.71
C GLN A 157 -11.56 14.88 7.83
N GLU A 158 -12.17 14.53 8.95
CA GLU A 158 -11.48 13.95 10.10
C GLU A 158 -11.03 12.51 9.83
N ARG A 159 -10.11 12.03 10.67
CA ARG A 159 -9.63 10.65 10.61
C ARG A 159 -10.77 9.68 10.91
N ILE A 160 -10.99 8.73 10.01
CA ILE A 160 -12.00 7.69 10.18
C ILE A 160 -11.45 6.59 11.09
N MET A 161 -12.10 6.35 12.22
CA MET A 161 -11.63 5.40 13.25
C MET A 161 -12.05 3.94 12.99
N GLN A 162 -12.00 3.49 11.73
CA GLN A 162 -12.29 2.11 11.34
C GLN A 162 -11.00 1.36 10.96
N PRO A 163 -10.94 0.02 11.06
CA PRO A 163 -9.78 -0.76 10.60
C PRO A 163 -9.36 -0.41 9.16
N GLY A 164 -8.06 -0.34 8.89
CA GLY A 164 -7.49 0.15 7.62
C GLY A 164 -7.56 1.67 7.50
N LEU A 165 -8.77 2.24 7.47
CA LEU A 165 -9.00 3.68 7.28
C LEU A 165 -8.35 4.56 8.35
N ARG A 166 -8.27 4.09 9.61
CA ARG A 166 -7.59 4.81 10.69
C ARG A 166 -6.11 5.02 10.42
N SER A 167 -5.51 4.18 9.57
CA SER A 167 -4.10 4.24 9.17
C SER A 167 -3.86 5.18 7.98
N LEU A 168 -4.91 5.70 7.31
CA LEU A 168 -4.75 6.68 6.25
C LEU A 168 -4.02 7.93 6.76
N ARG A 169 -3.01 8.41 6.02
CA ARG A 169 -2.30 9.64 6.39
C ARG A 169 -2.98 10.91 5.90
N THR A 170 -4.01 10.78 5.07
CA THR A 170 -4.92 11.86 4.66
C THR A 170 -6.31 11.30 4.41
N ALA A 171 -7.36 12.06 4.72
CA ALA A 171 -8.74 11.77 4.30
C ALA A 171 -9.28 12.86 3.36
N ARG A 172 -8.38 13.70 2.81
CA ARG A 172 -8.76 14.87 2.01
C ARG A 172 -9.29 14.46 0.65
N ILE A 173 -10.14 15.34 0.11
CA ILE A 173 -10.47 15.35 -1.32
C ILE A 173 -9.23 15.83 -2.09
N LEU A 174 -8.84 15.09 -3.12
CA LEU A 174 -7.66 15.37 -3.92
C LEU A 174 -7.80 16.70 -4.67
N GLN A 175 -6.71 17.44 -4.76
CA GLN A 175 -6.62 18.70 -5.50
C GLN A 175 -5.43 18.66 -6.45
N LYS A 176 -5.44 19.55 -7.44
CA LYS A 176 -4.31 19.71 -8.37
C LYS A 176 -3.03 20.00 -7.57
N ASN A 177 -1.90 19.41 -8.00
CA ASN A 177 -0.56 19.55 -7.43
C ASN A 177 -0.32 18.90 -6.05
N MET A 178 -1.22 18.07 -5.54
CA MET A 178 -0.88 17.18 -4.41
C MET A 178 0.05 16.06 -4.92
N GLY A 179 1.21 15.88 -4.27
CA GLY A 179 2.07 14.71 -4.46
C GLY A 179 1.58 13.58 -3.55
N LEU A 180 1.36 12.38 -4.09
CA LEU A 180 0.88 11.22 -3.34
C LEU A 180 1.67 9.95 -3.67
N THR A 181 1.80 9.05 -2.69
CA THR A 181 2.08 7.63 -2.91
C THR A 181 0.79 6.87 -3.22
N VAL A 182 0.89 5.78 -4.00
CA VAL A 182 -0.20 4.82 -4.27
C VAL A 182 0.37 3.41 -4.05
N GLU A 183 0.07 2.85 -2.88
CA GLU A 183 0.75 1.69 -2.30
C GLU A 183 -0.27 0.70 -1.68
N PRO A 184 -1.08 0.02 -2.52
CA PRO A 184 -2.06 -0.96 -2.03
C PRO A 184 -1.40 -2.25 -1.53
#